data_AF-A0A8T1Y0F1-F1
#
_entry.id   AF-A0A8T1Y0F1-F1
#
_cell.length_a   1.000
_cell.length_b   1.000
_cell.length_c   1.000
_cell.angle_alpha   90.00
_cell.angle_beta   90.00
_cell.angle_gamma   90.00
#
_symmetry.space_group_name_H-M   'P 1'
#
loop_
_entity.id
_entity.type
_entity.pdbx_description
1 polymer ?
#
loop_
_entity_poly.entity_id
_entity_poly.type
_entity_poly.pdbx_seq_one_letter_code
_entity_poly.pdbx_strand_id
1 'polypeptide(L)'
;MATKSKAVTDVISQNYRSQPSMEEQMAIVVKRVGEVVNMVPKSPLYWESIELLAKDEVSRGIFYALPNECKLHYLKRKTHACNQREEEPFYGESRNYDWD
;
A
#
# COMPACT_ATOMS: atom_id res chain seq x y z
N MET A 1 -13.17 -53.98 39.75
CA MET A 1 -11.82 -53.40 39.61
C MET A 1 -11.88 -52.39 38.47
N ALA A 2 -11.91 -51.10 38.77
CA ALA A 2 -12.00 -50.03 37.77
C ALA A 2 -10.59 -49.46 37.53
N THR A 3 -10.06 -49.62 36.32
CA THR A 3 -8.86 -48.92 35.88
C THR A 3 -9.27 -47.64 35.18
N LYS A 4 -9.10 -46.51 35.90
CA LYS A 4 -9.04 -45.18 35.31
C LYS A 4 -7.83 -45.12 34.38
N SER A 5 -8.05 -44.82 33.11
CA SER A 5 -7.03 -44.19 32.27
C SER A 5 -7.52 -42.80 31.88
N LYS A 6 -7.04 -41.81 32.64
CA LYS A 6 -6.93 -40.43 32.17
C LYS A 6 -5.66 -40.36 31.33
N ALA A 7 -5.80 -40.12 30.05
CA ALA A 7 -4.73 -39.56 29.23
C ALA A 7 -5.33 -38.43 28.41
N VAL A 8 -5.38 -37.25 29.04
CA VAL A 8 -5.51 -35.96 28.37
C VAL A 8 -4.12 -35.70 27.79
N THR A 9 -3.95 -35.87 26.48
CA THR A 9 -2.81 -35.30 25.75
C THR A 9 -3.34 -34.18 24.87
N ASP A 10 -3.56 -33.07 25.57
CA ASP A 10 -3.73 -31.73 25.06
C ASP A 10 -2.35 -31.21 24.63
N VAL A 11 -1.91 -31.50 23.40
CA VAL A 11 -0.86 -30.72 22.71
C VAL A 11 -0.99 -30.91 21.19
N ILE A 12 -1.84 -30.12 20.56
CA ILE A 12 -1.51 -29.57 19.25
C ILE A 12 -1.66 -28.07 19.38
N SER A 13 -0.58 -27.43 19.82
CA SER A 13 -0.33 -26.00 19.59
C SER A 13 -0.21 -25.81 18.07
N GLN A 14 -1.33 -25.91 17.36
CA GLN A 14 -1.45 -25.39 16.01
C GLN A 14 -1.25 -23.90 16.17
N ASN A 15 -0.13 -23.41 15.63
CA ASN A 15 0.15 -22.01 15.40
C ASN A 15 -0.97 -21.49 14.48
N TYR A 16 -2.16 -21.25 15.02
CA TYR A 16 -3.19 -20.45 14.39
C TYR A 16 -2.67 -19.03 14.43
N ARG A 17 -1.70 -18.72 13.56
CA ARG A 17 -1.45 -17.34 13.17
C ARG A 17 -2.75 -16.95 12.47
N SER A 18 -3.66 -16.37 13.25
CA SER A 18 -4.96 -15.91 12.77
C SER A 18 -4.68 -15.10 11.51
N GLN A 19 -5.25 -15.56 10.39
CA GLN A 19 -5.16 -14.75 9.17
C GLN A 19 -5.80 -13.40 9.52
N PRO A 20 -5.12 -12.28 9.22
CA PRO A 20 -5.64 -10.96 9.55
C PRO A 20 -7.02 -10.81 8.93
N SER A 21 -7.96 -10.25 9.69
CA SER A 21 -9.30 -9.99 9.19
C SER A 21 -9.24 -9.10 7.96
N MET A 22 -10.31 -9.06 7.16
CA MET A 22 -10.36 -8.16 6.01
C MET A 22 -10.16 -6.69 6.44
N GLU A 23 -10.70 -6.29 7.59
CA GLU A 23 -10.46 -4.95 8.13
C GLU A 23 -9.00 -4.73 8.52
N GLU A 24 -8.36 -5.70 9.16
CA GLU A 24 -6.94 -5.61 9.52
C GLU A 24 -6.05 -5.54 8.28
N GLN A 25 -6.35 -6.34 7.24
CA GLN A 25 -5.63 -6.27 5.97
C GLN A 25 -5.78 -4.89 5.31
N MET A 26 -6.98 -4.33 5.31
CA MET A 26 -7.24 -3.00 4.78
C MET A 26 -6.50 -1.93 5.59
N ALA A 27 -6.52 -2.02 6.92
CA ALA A 27 -5.79 -1.09 7.78
C ALA A 27 -4.28 -1.14 7.51
N ILE A 28 -3.72 -2.33 7.26
CA ILE A 28 -2.31 -2.48 6.85
C ILE A 28 -2.06 -1.78 5.52
N VAL A 29 -2.90 -1.99 4.51
CA VAL A 29 -2.74 -1.33 3.19
C VAL A 29 -2.76 0.19 3.34
N VAL A 30 -3.78 0.74 4.00
CA VAL A 30 -3.93 2.19 4.23
C VAL A 30 -2.71 2.76 4.93
N LYS A 31 -2.23 2.08 5.97
CA LYS A 31 -1.02 2.49 6.70
C LYS A 31 0.20 2.48 5.79
N ARG A 32 0.41 1.40 5.03
CA ARG A 32 1.59 1.25 4.16
C ARG A 32 1.61 2.25 3.00
N VAL A 33 0.45 2.59 2.43
CA VAL A 33 0.34 3.65 1.42
C VAL A 33 0.61 5.03 2.04
N GLY A 34 0.11 5.27 3.25
CA GLY A 34 0.37 6.52 3.99
C GLY A 34 1.85 6.71 4.39
N GLU A 35 2.60 5.62 4.55
CA GLU A 35 4.04 5.64 4.83
C GLU A 35 4.91 5.90 3.58
N VAL A 36 4.34 5.97 2.37
CA VAL A 36 5.10 6.22 1.14
C VAL A 36 5.61 7.65 1.11
N VAL A 37 6.92 7.82 0.92
CA VAL A 37 7.57 9.13 0.82
C VAL A 37 6.98 9.93 -0.34
N ASN A 38 6.67 11.21 -0.10
CA ASN A 38 6.02 12.13 -1.04
C ASN A 38 4.61 11.71 -1.51
N MET A 39 3.96 10.77 -0.81
CA MET A 39 2.54 10.50 -0.98
C MET A 39 1.71 11.63 -0.34
N VAL A 40 0.77 12.19 -1.09
CA VAL A 40 -0.15 13.22 -0.56
C VAL A 40 -1.37 12.52 0.00
N PRO A 41 -1.65 12.59 1.31
CA PRO A 41 -2.83 11.95 1.89
C PRO A 41 -4.10 12.48 1.22
N LYS A 42 -5.06 11.59 0.96
CA LYS A 42 -6.35 11.91 0.33
C LYS A 42 -6.25 12.43 -1.12
N SER A 43 -5.09 12.35 -1.79
CA SER A 43 -5.01 12.59 -3.23
C SER A 43 -5.75 11.49 -4.02
N PRO A 44 -6.11 11.72 -5.29
CA PRO A 44 -6.62 10.66 -6.15
C PRO A 44 -5.68 9.45 -6.20
N LEU A 45 -4.37 9.71 -6.33
CA LEU A 45 -3.35 8.67 -6.30
C LEU A 45 -3.37 7.87 -5.00
N TYR A 46 -3.56 8.51 -3.84
CA TYR A 46 -3.63 7.84 -2.54
C TYR A 46 -4.78 6.83 -2.49
N TRP A 47 -5.99 7.24 -2.92
CA TRP A 47 -7.16 6.37 -2.92
C TRP A 47 -7.07 5.25 -3.96
N GLU A 48 -6.66 5.57 -5.19
CA GLU A 48 -6.45 4.57 -6.24
C GLU A 48 -5.39 3.54 -5.85
N SER A 49 -4.33 3.98 -5.15
CA SER A 49 -3.30 3.06 -4.64
C SER A 49 -3.87 2.11 -3.60
N ILE A 50 -4.70 2.59 -2.66
CA ILE A 50 -5.34 1.72 -1.67
C ILE A 50 -6.25 0.71 -2.35
N GLU A 51 -7.08 1.16 -3.29
CA GLU A 51 -7.97 0.26 -4.03
C GLU A 51 -7.22 -0.80 -4.84
N LEU A 52 -6.16 -0.39 -5.55
CA LEU A 52 -5.31 -1.30 -6.32
C LEU A 52 -4.74 -2.40 -5.42
N LEU A 53 -4.11 -2.01 -4.30
CA LEU A 53 -3.45 -2.96 -3.41
C LEU A 53 -4.45 -3.79 -2.58
N ALA A 54 -5.67 -3.29 -2.36
CA ALA A 54 -6.73 -4.06 -1.73
C ALA A 54 -7.30 -5.16 -2.66
N LYS A 55 -7.39 -4.87 -3.97
CA LYS A 55 -7.98 -5.77 -4.98
C LYS A 55 -6.98 -6.78 -5.55
N ASP A 56 -5.73 -6.37 -5.75
CA ASP A 56 -4.70 -7.20 -6.39
C ASP A 56 -3.60 -7.60 -5.40
N GLU A 57 -3.65 -8.87 -4.99
CA GLU A 57 -2.67 -9.44 -4.06
C GLU A 57 -1.26 -9.49 -4.65
N VAL A 58 -1.11 -9.62 -5.96
CA VAL A 58 0.20 -9.66 -6.63
C VAL A 58 0.83 -8.27 -6.58
N SER A 59 0.06 -7.24 -6.95
CA SER A 59 0.53 -5.85 -6.84
C SER A 59 0.84 -5.47 -5.38
N ARG A 60 0.03 -5.93 -4.42
CA ARG A 60 0.29 -5.78 -2.98
C ARG A 60 1.59 -6.44 -2.54
N GLY A 61 1.85 -7.67 -2.96
CA GLY A 61 3.08 -8.39 -2.68
C GLY A 61 4.31 -7.68 -3.24
N ILE A 62 4.25 -7.24 -4.49
CA ILE A 62 5.32 -6.47 -5.14
C ILE A 62 5.57 -5.17 -4.37
N PHE A 63 4.51 -4.41 -4.07
CA PHE A 63 4.60 -3.15 -3.35
C PHE A 63 5.28 -3.28 -1.98
N TYR A 64 4.98 -4.34 -1.23
CA TYR A 64 5.62 -4.59 0.08
C TYR A 64 7.09 -5.01 -0.03
N ALA A 65 7.49 -5.66 -1.13
CA ALA A 65 8.86 -6.05 -1.37
C ALA A 65 9.74 -4.90 -1.91
N LEU A 66 9.15 -3.84 -2.47
CA LEU A 66 9.89 -2.73 -3.04
C LEU A 66 10.59 -1.86 -1.97
N PRO A 67 11.80 -1.33 -2.27
CA PRO A 67 12.41 -0.26 -1.48
C PRO A 67 11.50 0.97 -1.39
N ASN A 68 11.59 1.71 -0.29
CA ASN A 68 10.70 2.86 -0.03
C ASN A 68 10.80 3.94 -1.11
N GLU A 69 11.98 4.15 -1.71
CA GLU A 69 12.22 5.15 -2.76
C GLU A 69 11.48 4.80 -4.06
N CYS A 70 11.25 3.50 -4.31
CA CYS A 70 10.62 3.01 -5.53
C CYS A 70 9.09 2.96 -5.43
N LYS A 71 8.52 2.96 -4.22
CA LYS A 71 7.09 2.75 -3.97
C LYS A 71 6.21 3.79 -4.66
N LEU A 72 6.57 5.07 -4.58
CA LEU A 72 5.76 6.11 -5.21
C LEU A 72 5.75 6.01 -6.74
N HIS A 73 6.91 5.73 -7.35
CA HIS A 73 7.02 5.53 -8.80
C HIS A 73 6.24 4.30 -9.27
N TYR A 74 6.29 3.22 -8.50
CA TYR A 74 5.50 2.02 -8.77
C TYR A 74 4.01 2.34 -8.77
N LEU A 75 3.52 3.02 -7.73
CA LEU A 75 2.11 3.39 -7.62
C LEU A 75 1.69 4.27 -8.80
N LYS A 76 2.41 5.37 -9.08
CA LYS A 76 2.15 6.25 -10.24
C LYS A 76 2.14 5.54 -11.60
N ARG A 77 2.87 4.43 -11.75
CA ARG A 77 2.88 3.65 -13.01
C ARG A 77 1.68 2.70 -13.09
N LYS A 78 1.25 2.18 -11.94
CA LYS A 78 0.18 1.17 -11.86
C LYS A 78 -1.20 1.78 -11.76
N THR A 79 -1.30 2.95 -11.15
CA THR A 79 -2.50 3.78 -11.13
C THR A 79 -2.36 4.84 -12.21
N HIS A 80 -3.42 5.10 -12.97
CA HIS A 80 -3.41 6.21 -13.93
C HIS A 80 -3.51 7.58 -13.23
N ALA A 81 -3.79 7.63 -11.93
CA ALA A 81 -3.75 8.85 -11.14
C ALA A 81 -2.34 9.45 -10.96
N CYS A 82 -2.26 10.77 -11.10
CA CYS A 82 -1.11 11.56 -10.71
C CYS A 82 -1.31 12.13 -9.28
N ASN A 83 -0.21 12.47 -8.61
CA ASN A 83 -0.23 13.10 -7.29
C ASN A 83 -0.52 14.62 -7.32
N GLN A 84 -0.88 15.19 -8.47
CA GLN A 84 -1.18 16.61 -8.64
C GLN A 84 -2.66 16.91 -8.40
N ARG A 85 -2.96 18.06 -7.75
CA ARG A 85 -4.05 18.90 -8.25
C ARG A 85 -3.53 19.46 -9.57
N GLU A 86 -4.18 19.15 -10.69
CA GLU A 86 -3.83 19.77 -11.97
C GLU A 86 -4.14 21.27 -11.88
N GLU A 87 -3.10 22.09 -11.73
CA GLU A 87 -3.03 23.36 -12.46
C GLU A 87 -1.99 23.14 -13.54
N GLU A 88 -2.38 23.31 -14.81
CA GLU A 88 -1.44 23.29 -15.92
C GLU A 88 -0.33 24.31 -15.67
N PRO A 89 0.95 23.95 -15.85
CA PRO A 89 1.99 24.96 -15.93
C PRO A 89 1.72 25.85 -17.15
N PHE A 90 1.23 27.06 -16.91
CA PHE A 90 1.22 28.11 -17.90
C PHE A 90 2.69 28.44 -18.22
N TYR A 91 3.18 27.97 -19.36
CA TYR A 91 4.47 28.40 -19.92
C TYR A 91 4.27 29.80 -20.52
N GLY A 92 4.08 30.76 -19.62
CA GLY A 92 3.90 32.18 -19.93
C GLY A 92 5.22 32.83 -20.33
N GLU A 93 5.29 33.13 -21.63
CA GLU A 93 5.91 34.27 -22.29
C GLU A 93 7.46 34.35 -22.37
N SER A 94 7.92 34.20 -23.61
CA SER A 94 9.29 34.48 -24.08
C SER A 94 9.83 35.79 -23.52
N ARG A 95 10.83 35.73 -22.64
CA ARG A 95 11.72 36.87 -22.47
C ARG A 95 12.68 36.88 -23.66
N ASN A 96 12.39 37.77 -24.60
CA ASN A 96 13.37 38.24 -25.57
C ASN A 96 14.57 38.78 -24.79
N TYR A 97 15.71 38.10 -24.91
CA TYR A 97 16.98 38.70 -24.55
C TYR A 97 17.47 39.45 -25.79
N ASP A 98 17.24 40.76 -25.80
CA ASP A 98 17.96 41.69 -26.66
C ASP A 98 19.44 41.63 -26.28
N TRP A 99 20.29 41.36 -27.27
CA TRP A 99 21.74 41.53 -27.18
C TRP A 99 22.10 42.72 -28.07
N ASP A 100 22.23 43.89 -27.43
CA ASP A 100 22.95 45.06 -27.98
C ASP A 100 24.45 44.75 -28.15
#